data_AF-A0A0F8CT22-F1
#
_entry.id   AF-A0A0F8CT22-F1
#
_cell.length_a   1.000
_cell.length_b   1.000
_cell.length_c   1.000
_cell.angle_alpha   90.00
_cell.angle_beta   90.00
_cell.angle_gamma   90.00
#
_symmetry.space_group_name_H-M   'P 1'
#
loop_
_entity.id
_entity.type
_entity.pdbx_description
1 polymer ?
#
loop_
_entity_poly.entity_id
_entity_poly.type
_entity_poly.pdbx_seq_one_letter_code
_entity_poly.pdbx_strand_id
1 'polypeptide(L)'
;MLTAEEIYELLCITNEKNIEYRVHFVKRLETRARISDIIPNDIAEFKKILLNRCPVYVDYQENNELKDENEYRVFCNITEKYDLVVVLSLVSCSPIKIKFITLYQQNVNRRLSK
;
A
#
# COMPACT_ATOMS: atom_id res chain seq x y z
N MET A 1 5.02 -2.12 15.57
CA MET A 1 4.06 -1.61 14.58
C MET A 1 4.72 -0.44 13.87
N LEU A 2 4.75 -0.44 12.54
CA LEU A 2 5.38 0.63 11.74
C LEU A 2 4.41 1.80 11.55
N THR A 3 4.97 3.01 11.54
CA THR A 3 4.29 4.28 11.24
C THR A 3 4.17 4.50 9.73
N ALA A 4 3.38 5.51 9.35
CA ALA A 4 3.26 5.94 7.96
C ALA A 4 4.60 6.37 7.35
N GLU A 5 5.43 7.08 8.12
CA GLU A 5 6.77 7.52 7.72
C GLU A 5 7.71 6.32 7.53
N GLU A 6 7.75 5.37 8.46
CA GLU A 6 8.58 4.17 8.34
C GLU A 6 8.17 3.30 7.14
N ILE A 7 6.87 3.16 6.89
CA ILE A 7 6.38 2.46 5.68
C ILE A 7 6.80 3.19 4.41
N TYR A 8 6.72 4.52 4.40
CA TYR A 8 7.15 5.34 3.26
C TYR A 8 8.65 5.17 2.98
N GLU A 9 9.49 5.31 4.00
CA GLU A 9 10.94 5.10 3.88
C GLU A 9 11.26 3.70 3.36
N LEU A 10 10.58 2.68 3.90
CA LEU A 10 10.74 1.30 3.48
C LEU A 10 10.39 1.11 1.98
N LEU A 11 9.32 1.74 1.50
CA LEU A 11 8.94 1.73 0.09
C LEU A 11 9.98 2.45 -0.81
N CYS A 12 10.61 3.52 -0.31
CA CYS A 12 11.67 4.24 -1.02
C CYS A 12 12.95 3.42 -1.17
N ILE A 13 13.39 2.75 -0.10
CA ILE A 13 14.69 2.05 -0.07
C ILE A 13 14.62 0.61 -0.60
N THR A 14 13.43 0.01 -0.65
CA THR A 14 13.29 -1.39 -1.06
C THR A 14 13.59 -1.56 -2.55
N ASN A 15 14.58 -2.41 -2.82
CA ASN A 15 14.93 -2.82 -4.17
C ASN A 15 13.76 -3.58 -4.82
N GLU A 16 13.51 -3.32 -6.10
CA GLU A 16 12.42 -3.90 -6.87
C GLU A 16 12.42 -5.44 -6.90
N LYS A 17 13.61 -6.07 -6.82
CA LYS A 17 13.73 -7.54 -6.72
C LYS A 17 13.14 -8.14 -5.45
N ASN A 18 12.92 -7.31 -4.42
CA ASN A 18 12.31 -7.71 -3.15
C ASN A 18 10.83 -7.32 -3.07
N ILE A 19 10.25 -6.85 -4.17
CA ILE A 19 8.84 -6.49 -4.25
C ILE A 19 8.10 -7.58 -5.03
N GLU A 20 7.02 -8.09 -4.45
CA GLU A 20 6.13 -9.04 -5.09
C GLU A 20 4.74 -8.42 -5.23
N TYR A 21 4.10 -8.62 -6.39
CA TYR A 21 2.73 -8.17 -6.63
C TYR A 21 1.83 -9.39 -6.75
N ARG A 22 0.88 -9.54 -5.83
CA ARG A 22 -0.09 -10.64 -5.89
C ARG A 22 -1.01 -10.44 -7.09
N VAL A 23 -1.50 -11.56 -7.65
CA VAL A 23 -2.42 -11.55 -8.79
C VAL A 23 -3.65 -10.69 -8.52
N HIS A 24 -4.19 -10.70 -7.30
CA HIS A 24 -5.35 -9.88 -6.95
C HIS A 24 -5.02 -8.37 -6.99
N PHE A 25 -3.83 -7.97 -6.55
CA PHE A 25 -3.35 -6.60 -6.68
C PHE A 25 -3.26 -6.18 -8.16
N VAL A 26 -2.60 -6.97 -9.01
CA VAL A 26 -2.42 -6.67 -10.43
C VAL A 26 -3.77 -6.54 -11.14
N LYS A 27 -4.68 -7.50 -10.93
CA LYS A 27 -6.04 -7.43 -11.49
C LYS A 27 -6.79 -6.19 -11.04
N ARG A 28 -6.68 -5.80 -9.77
CA ARG A 28 -7.33 -4.58 -9.24
C ARG A 28 -6.71 -3.32 -9.83
N LEU A 29 -5.40 -3.30 -10.04
CA LEU A 29 -4.70 -2.22 -10.72
C LEU A 29 -5.27 -2.01 -12.13
N GLU A 30 -5.29 -3.07 -12.94
CA GLU A 30 -5.74 -3.03 -14.33
C GLU A 30 -7.24 -2.71 -14.49
N THR A 31 -8.09 -3.26 -13.61
CA THR A 31 -9.55 -3.21 -13.80
C THR A 31 -10.24 -2.06 -13.06
N ARG A 32 -9.65 -1.59 -11.96
CA ARG A 32 -10.38 -0.77 -10.96
C ARG A 32 -9.55 0.31 -10.29
N ALA A 33 -8.23 0.39 -10.49
CA ALA A 33 -7.43 1.46 -9.92
C ALA A 33 -7.60 2.75 -10.73
N ARG A 34 -8.76 3.36 -10.60
CA ARG A 34 -8.79 4.81 -10.69
C ARG A 34 -8.14 5.32 -9.41
N ILE A 35 -7.07 6.09 -9.54
CA ILE A 35 -6.52 6.90 -8.45
C ILE A 35 -6.91 8.34 -8.81
N SER A 36 -8.10 8.76 -8.36
CA SER A 36 -8.80 9.93 -8.92
C SER A 36 -9.11 9.71 -10.39
N ASP A 37 -8.54 10.55 -11.26
CA ASP A 37 -8.69 10.54 -12.71
C ASP A 37 -7.52 9.85 -13.41
N ILE A 38 -6.55 9.34 -12.65
CA ILE A 38 -5.36 8.65 -13.15
C ILE A 38 -5.60 7.14 -13.10
N ILE A 39 -5.37 6.47 -14.23
CA ILE A 39 -5.33 5.01 -14.32
C ILE A 39 -3.86 4.64 -14.55
N PRO A 40 -3.18 4.02 -13.58
CA PRO A 40 -1.81 3.58 -13.78
C PRO A 40 -1.79 2.51 -14.88
N ASN A 41 -0.96 2.70 -15.90
CA ASN A 41 -0.81 1.74 -17.00
C ASN A 41 0.13 0.58 -16.63
N ASP A 42 1.01 0.81 -15.67
CA ASP A 42 1.95 -0.17 -15.18
C ASP A 42 2.29 0.01 -13.69
N ILE A 43 3.08 -0.93 -13.17
CA ILE A 43 3.51 -0.99 -11.78
C ILE A 43 4.46 0.16 -11.42
N ALA A 44 5.30 0.61 -12.35
CA ALA A 44 6.25 1.70 -12.10
C ALA A 44 5.52 3.04 -11.93
N GLU A 45 4.49 3.28 -12.74
CA GLU A 45 3.58 4.41 -12.61
C GLU A 45 2.82 4.37 -11.28
N PHE A 46 2.30 3.19 -10.89
CA PHE A 46 1.70 3.01 -9.57
C PHE A 46 2.67 3.35 -8.44
N LYS A 47 3.92 2.86 -8.48
CA LYS A 47 4.92 3.14 -7.46
C LYS A 47 5.22 4.63 -7.35
N LYS A 48 5.34 5.34 -8.48
CA LYS A 48 5.49 6.80 -8.50
C LYS A 48 4.31 7.51 -7.82
N ILE A 49 3.08 7.07 -8.12
CA ILE A 49 1.88 7.64 -7.51
C ILE A 49 1.88 7.38 -6.00
N LEU A 50 2.18 6.16 -5.56
CA LEU A 50 2.23 5.79 -4.14
C LEU A 50 3.26 6.65 -3.37
N LEU A 51 4.45 6.82 -3.94
CA LEU A 51 5.52 7.63 -3.34
C LEU A 51 5.17 9.12 -3.33
N ASN A 52 4.53 9.64 -4.37
CA ASN A 52 4.11 11.04 -4.41
C ASN A 52 2.93 11.33 -3.46
N ARG A 53 2.12 10.32 -3.14
CA ARG A 53 0.90 10.44 -2.33
C ARG A 53 1.13 9.97 -0.89
N CYS A 54 2.29 10.30 -0.33
CA CYS A 54 2.78 9.96 1.02
C CYS A 54 1.70 9.39 1.97
N PRO A 55 1.90 8.17 2.51
CA PRO A 55 0.96 7.55 3.43
C PRO A 55 0.47 8.52 4.52
N VAL A 56 -0.85 8.63 4.69
CA VAL A 56 -1.47 9.49 5.71
C VAL A 56 -1.85 8.71 6.96
N TYR A 57 -2.06 7.41 6.83
CA TYR A 57 -2.38 6.51 7.93
C TYR A 57 -1.96 5.09 7.58
N VAL A 58 -1.58 4.32 8.60
CA VAL A 58 -1.26 2.90 8.48
C VAL A 58 -2.01 2.15 9.56
N ASP A 59 -2.81 1.18 9.15
CA ASP A 59 -3.47 0.23 10.05
C ASP A 59 -2.69 -1.07 10.06
N TYR A 60 -2.40 -1.59 11.25
CA TYR A 60 -1.70 -2.86 11.42
C TYR A 60 -2.71 -3.99 11.62
N GLN A 61 -2.59 -5.04 10.81
CA GLN A 61 -3.40 -6.23 10.94
C GLN A 61 -2.49 -7.41 11.29
N GLU A 62 -2.54 -7.83 12.56
CA GLU A 62 -1.84 -9.03 13.01
C GLU A 62 -2.47 -10.25 12.31
N ASN A 63 -1.70 -10.90 11.44
CA ASN A 63 -2.16 -12.09 10.72
C ASN A 63 -1.55 -13.33 11.39
N ASN A 64 -2.26 -13.90 12.36
CA ASN A 64 -1.82 -15.06 13.15
C ASN A 64 -1.60 -16.34 12.33
N GLU A 65 -2.02 -16.37 11.07
CA GLU A 65 -1.84 -17.52 10.17
C GLU A 65 -0.53 -17.45 9.39
N LEU A 66 0.08 -16.26 9.27
CA LEU A 66 1.34 -16.05 8.56
C LEU A 66 2.49 -15.91 9.57
N LYS A 67 3.23 -16.99 9.78
CA LYS A 67 4.48 -16.92 10.54
C LYS A 67 5.47 -16.02 9.79
N ASP A 68 6.01 -15.02 10.49
CA ASP A 68 7.02 -14.07 10.02
C ASP A 68 6.55 -13.00 9.00
N GLU A 69 5.23 -12.83 8.81
CA GLU A 69 4.66 -11.78 7.97
C GLU A 69 3.74 -10.85 8.77
N ASN A 70 3.79 -9.56 8.45
CA ASN A 70 2.94 -8.54 9.04
C ASN A 70 2.16 -7.82 7.94
N GLU A 71 0.83 -7.75 8.07
CA GLU A 71 -0.01 -7.04 7.11
C GLU A 71 -0.29 -5.60 7.56
N TYR A 72 -0.20 -4.69 6.60
CA TYR A 72 -0.40 -3.26 6.78
C TYR A 72 -1.41 -2.76 5.74
N ARG A 73 -2.41 -2.01 6.19
CA ARG A 73 -3.26 -1.23 5.30
C ARG A 73 -2.73 0.19 5.28
N VAL A 74 -2.17 0.58 4.14
CA VAL A 74 -1.59 1.88 3.92
C VAL A 74 -2.61 2.76 3.23
N PHE A 75 -2.95 3.87 3.87
CA PHE A 75 -3.92 4.82 3.35
C PHE A 75 -3.15 5.99 2.76
N CYS A 76 -3.33 6.22 1.47
CA CYS A 76 -2.76 7.36 0.75
C CYS A 76 -3.90 8.29 0.36
N ASN A 77 -3.77 9.59 0.63
CA ASN A 77 -4.82 10.52 0.25
C ASN A 77 -4.85 10.74 -1.28
N ILE A 78 -6.01 10.52 -1.89
CA ILE A 78 -6.21 10.79 -3.31
C ILE A 78 -6.95 12.12 -3.52
N THR A 79 -8.09 12.26 -2.84
CA THR A 79 -8.95 13.44 -2.86
C THR A 79 -9.43 13.73 -1.44
N GLU A 80 -10.12 14.85 -1.22
CA GLU A 80 -10.77 15.13 0.07
C GLU A 80 -11.82 14.07 0.47
N LYS A 81 -12.39 13.36 -0.51
CA LYS A 81 -13.48 12.38 -0.30
C LYS A 81 -13.00 10.94 -0.27
N TYR A 82 -11.87 10.63 -0.90
CA TYR A 82 -11.39 9.26 -1.08
C TYR A 82 -9.91 9.10 -0.73
N ASP A 83 -9.62 8.01 -0.01
CA ASP A 83 -8.26 7.50 0.19
C ASP A 83 -8.06 6.25 -0.70
N LEU A 84 -6.82 6.05 -1.15
CA LEU A 84 -6.35 4.81 -1.76
C LEU A 84 -5.88 3.93 -0.62
N VAL A 85 -6.50 2.77 -0.47
CA VAL A 85 -6.04 1.75 0.47
C VAL A 85 -5.19 0.76 -0.29
N VAL A 86 -3.94 0.58 0.16
CA VAL A 86 -3.01 -0.41 -0.36
C VAL A 86 -2.67 -1.37 0.77
N VAL A 87 -2.95 -2.65 0.56
CA VAL A 87 -2.64 -3.69 1.53
C VAL A 87 -1.30 -4.30 1.17
N LEU A 88 -0.37 -4.22 2.12
CA LEU A 88 0.99 -4.75 2.02
C LEU A 88 1.19 -5.86 3.05
N SER A 89 1.91 -6.92 2.70
CA SER A 89 2.52 -7.83 3.66
C SER A 89 4.04 -7.58 3.67
N LEU A 90 4.60 -7.38 4.85
CA LEU A 90 6.04 -7.30 5.07
C LEU A 90 6.55 -8.63 5.61
N VAL A 91 7.45 -9.27 4.88
CA VAL A 91 8.12 -10.49 5.31
C VAL A 91 9.43 -10.10 5.97
N SER A 92 9.57 -10.43 7.26
CA SER A 92 10.75 -10.10 8.07
C SER A 92 11.93 -10.99 7.69
N CYS A 93 12.57 -10.68 6.57
CA CYS A 93 13.78 -11.33 6.06
C CYS A 93 14.86 -10.29 5.77
N SER A 94 16.09 -10.73 5.50
CA SER A 94 17.20 -9.84 5.11
C SER A 94 17.64 -10.15 3.67
N PRO A 95 17.38 -9.24 2.70
CA PRO A 95 16.65 -7.98 2.82
C PRO A 95 15.13 -8.16 2.99
N ILE A 96 14.45 -7.17 3.56
CA ILE A 96 12.98 -7.19 3.75
C ILE A 96 12.29 -7.34 2.40
N LYS A 97 11.24 -8.16 2.35
CA LYS A 97 10.38 -8.31 1.18
C LYS A 97 9.03 -7.67 1.41
N ILE A 98 8.55 -6.95 0.40
CA ILE A 98 7.22 -6.31 0.40
C ILE A 98 6.34 -7.04 -0.60
N LYS A 99 5.18 -7.52 -0.13
CA LYS A 99 4.15 -8.11 -1.00
C LYS A 99 2.97 -7.17 -1.08
N PHE A 100 2.65 -6.69 -2.28
CA PHE A 100 1.43 -5.94 -2.55
C PHE A 100 0.27 -6.93 -2.73
N ILE A 101 -0.67 -6.93 -1.79
CA ILE A 101 -1.76 -7.91 -1.72
C ILE A 101 -2.98 -7.47 -2.51
N THR A 102 -3.43 -6.23 -2.27
CA THR A 102 -4.57 -5.64 -2.96
C THR A 102 -4.53 -4.12 -2.87
N LEU A 103 -5.32 -3.47 -3.71
CA LEU A 103 -5.60 -2.04 -3.63
C LEU A 103 -7.10 -1.78 -3.88
N TYR A 104 -7.63 -0.72 -3.29
CA TYR A 104 -8.99 -0.23 -3.54
C TYR A 104 -9.15 1.22 -3.07
N GLN A 105 -10.12 1.93 -3.64
CA GLN A 105 -10.56 3.22 -3.10
C GLN A 105 -11.50 3.02 -1.92
N GLN A 106 -11.39 3.87 -0.92
CA GLN A 106 -12.31 3.94 0.20
C GLN A 106 -12.73 5.38 0.44
N ASN A 107 -13.99 5.62 0.80
CA ASN A 107 -14.39 6.93 1.32
C ASN A 107 -13.51 7.25 2.54
N VAL A 108 -13.05 8.50 2.62
CA VAL A 108 -12.31 9.01 3.77
C VAL A 108 -13.21 8.82 5.00
N ASN A 109 -12.91 7.80 5.80
CA ASN A 109 -13.61 7.54 7.06
C ASN A 109 -12.73 8.06 8.21
N ARG A 110 -12.23 9.28 8.04
CA ARG A 110 -11.62 10.06 9.12
C ARG A 110 -12.73 10.51 10.06
N ARG A 111 -13.38 9.57 10.74
CA ARG A 111 -14.04 9.90 12.00
C ARG A 111 -12.92 10.23 12.98
N LEU A 112 -12.54 11.51 12.98
CA LEU A 112 -12.00 12.24 14.13
C LEU A 112 -11.12 11.40 15.05
N SER A 113 -9.87 11.15 14.67
CA SER A 113 -8.81 11.11 15.67
C SER A 113 -8.52 12.56 16.06
N LYS A 114 -9.37 13.10 16.95
CA LYS A 114 -9.02 14.26 17.78
C LYS A 114 -8.55 13.74 19.12
#